data_AF-A0A9D5ZBU9-F1
#
_entry.id   AF-A0A9D5ZBU9-F1
#
_cell.length_a   1.000
_cell.length_b   1.000
_cell.length_c   1.000
_cell.angle_alpha   90.00
_cell.angle_beta   90.00
_cell.angle_gamma   90.00
#
_symmetry.space_group_name_H-M   'P 1'
#
loop_
_entity.id
_entity.type
_entity.pdbx_description
1 polymer ?
#
loop_
_entity_poly.entity_id
_entity_poly.type
_entity_poly.pdbx_seq_one_letter_code
_entity_poly.pdbx_strand_id
1 'polypeptide(L)'
;MLNLLMRVGVAARIAMALSIPVLFLLFVGAWSWWVSSATRDGMLDVRNRRLDAAVLALRMQQNVIQVQQWLTDISATRGQDGLDDGYKLAEENYQAFLSGLTGMDRLLTGNSVADAVLLKLRERVDAYYAMGKIMAAAYVDAGASGGNR
;
A
#
# COMPACT_ATOMS: atom_id res chain seq x y z
N MET A 1 -25.57 43.14 -37.75
CA MET A 1 -24.19 42.98 -37.26
C MET A 1 -23.13 43.58 -38.21
N LEU A 2 -23.27 43.45 -39.54
CA LEU A 2 -22.35 44.03 -40.54
C LEU A 2 -22.25 45.58 -40.50
N ASN A 3 -23.35 46.28 -40.24
CA ASN A 3 -23.39 47.76 -40.25
C ASN A 3 -22.71 48.45 -39.05
N LEU A 4 -22.49 47.74 -37.94
CA LEU A 4 -21.81 48.31 -36.77
C LEU A 4 -20.28 48.31 -36.96
N LEU A 5 -19.77 47.28 -37.63
CA LEU A 5 -18.34 47.13 -37.95
C LEU A 5 -17.86 48.16 -38.97
N MET A 6 -18.76 48.63 -39.87
CA MET A 6 -18.41 49.58 -40.94
C MET A 6 -18.10 51.01 -40.46
N ARG A 7 -18.48 51.37 -39.23
CA ARG A 7 -18.22 52.71 -38.65
C ARG A 7 -16.89 52.82 -37.91
N VAL A 8 -16.19 51.70 -37.71
CA VAL A 8 -14.92 51.65 -36.99
C VAL A 8 -13.76 51.61 -38.00
N GLY A 9 -12.69 52.36 -37.74
CA GLY A 9 -11.51 52.43 -38.61
C GLY A 9 -10.85 51.06 -38.84
N VAL A 10 -10.17 50.90 -39.98
CA VAL A 10 -9.57 49.62 -40.43
C VAL A 10 -8.67 48.99 -39.34
N ALA A 11 -7.87 49.80 -38.64
CA ALA A 11 -7.00 49.35 -37.55
C ALA A 11 -7.77 48.66 -36.40
N ALA A 12 -8.94 49.20 -36.03
CA ALA A 12 -9.75 48.62 -34.96
C ALA A 12 -10.39 47.29 -35.37
N ARG A 13 -10.70 47.09 -36.66
CA ARG A 13 -11.22 45.81 -37.16
C ARG A 13 -10.17 44.71 -37.10
N ILE A 14 -8.93 45.04 -37.46
CA ILE A 14 -7.78 44.12 -37.35
C ILE A 14 -7.52 43.77 -35.88
N ALA A 15 -7.54 44.77 -35.00
CA ALA A 15 -7.38 44.56 -33.56
C ALA A 15 -8.47 43.63 -32.98
N MET A 16 -9.75 43.86 -33.33
CA MET A 16 -10.86 42.99 -32.89
C MET A 16 -10.73 41.55 -33.42
N ALA A 17 -10.31 41.39 -34.69
CA ALA A 17 -10.12 40.07 -35.28
C ALA A 17 -8.98 39.27 -34.61
N LEU A 18 -7.90 39.93 -34.18
CA LEU A 18 -6.79 39.30 -33.45
C LEU A 18 -7.09 39.07 -31.96
N SER A 19 -8.00 39.85 -31.38
CA SER A 19 -8.35 39.73 -29.96
C SER A 19 -9.04 38.40 -29.64
N ILE A 20 -9.91 37.92 -30.54
CA ILE A 20 -10.70 36.70 -30.32
C ILE A 20 -9.80 35.44 -30.22
N PRO A 21 -8.88 35.16 -31.17
CA PRO A 21 -7.94 34.04 -31.06
C PRO A 21 -7.05 34.14 -29.82
N VAL A 22 -6.57 35.34 -29.48
CA VAL A 22 -5.72 35.55 -28.31
C VAL A 22 -6.47 35.25 -27.02
N LEU A 23 -7.70 35.76 -26.87
CA LEU A 23 -8.56 35.46 -25.72
C LEU A 23 -8.89 33.97 -25.62
N PHE A 24 -9.12 33.30 -26.76
CA PHE A 24 -9.33 31.86 -26.80
C PHE A 24 -8.09 31.09 -26.34
N LEU A 25 -6.89 31.46 -26.80
CA LEU A 25 -5.63 30.85 -26.35
C LEU A 25 -5.38 31.07 -24.86
N LEU A 26 -5.65 32.28 -24.35
CA LEU A 26 -5.55 32.58 -22.92
C LEU A 26 -6.55 31.75 -22.10
N PHE A 27 -7.78 31.60 -22.60
CA PHE A 27 -8.79 30.77 -21.96
C PHE A 27 -8.37 29.30 -21.92
N VAL A 28 -7.91 28.73 -23.04
CA VAL A 28 -7.42 27.34 -23.09
C VAL A 28 -6.21 27.15 -22.18
N GLY A 29 -5.29 28.12 -22.12
CA GLY A 29 -4.14 28.09 -21.23
C GLY A 29 -4.54 28.11 -19.75
N ALA A 30 -5.46 29.00 -19.37
CA ALA A 30 -5.98 29.08 -18.01
C ALA A 30 -6.76 27.81 -17.61
N TRP A 31 -7.59 27.29 -18.52
CA TRP A 31 -8.33 26.04 -18.34
C TRP A 31 -7.38 24.85 -18.18
N SER A 32 -6.38 24.74 -19.05
CA SER A 32 -5.36 23.69 -19.00
C SER A 32 -4.54 23.77 -17.71
N TRP A 33 -4.17 24.97 -17.27
CA TRP A 33 -3.51 25.18 -15.98
C TRP A 33 -4.40 24.70 -14.84
N TRP A 34 -5.67 25.12 -14.82
CA TRP A 34 -6.62 24.76 -13.78
C TRP A 34 -6.84 23.23 -13.68
N VAL A 35 -7.03 22.56 -14.82
CA VAL A 35 -7.13 21.09 -14.90
C VAL A 35 -5.83 20.41 -14.46
N SER A 36 -4.68 20.94 -14.89
CA SER A 36 -3.36 20.41 -14.53
C SER A 36 -3.11 20.52 -13.03
N SER A 37 -3.46 21.64 -12.40
CA SER A 37 -3.38 21.79 -10.94
C SER A 37 -4.31 20.83 -10.21
N ALA A 38 -5.55 20.63 -10.69
CA ALA A 38 -6.48 19.69 -10.08
C ALA A 38 -6.03 18.22 -10.20
N THR A 39 -5.25 17.89 -11.23
CA THR A 39 -4.75 16.53 -11.47
C THR A 39 -3.48 16.21 -10.67
N ARG A 40 -2.64 17.22 -10.40
CA ARG A 40 -1.36 17.04 -9.66
C ARG A 40 -1.58 16.47 -8.26
N ASP A 41 -2.60 16.91 -7.55
CA ASP A 41 -2.88 16.47 -6.18
C ASP A 41 -3.31 14.99 -6.12
N GLY A 42 -4.12 14.55 -7.10
CA GLY A 42 -4.51 13.15 -7.22
C GLY A 42 -3.34 12.22 -7.55
N MET A 43 -2.35 12.67 -8.34
CA MET A 43 -1.15 11.88 -8.63
C MET A 43 -0.25 11.69 -7.40
N LEU A 44 -0.16 12.70 -6.53
CA LEU A 44 0.61 12.60 -5.28
C LEU A 44 -0.06 11.65 -4.28
N ASP A 45 -1.40 11.68 -4.17
CA ASP A 45 -2.14 10.77 -3.29
C ASP A 45 -1.98 9.30 -3.74
N VAL A 46 -2.14 9.02 -5.04
CA VAL A 46 -1.93 7.67 -5.59
C VAL A 46 -0.50 7.19 -5.37
N ARG A 47 0.50 8.07 -5.53
CA ARG A 47 1.90 7.73 -5.27
C ARG A 47 2.12 7.39 -3.79
N ASN A 48 1.58 8.19 -2.88
CA ASN A 48 1.72 7.99 -1.44
C ASN A 48 1.07 6.67 -1.01
N ARG A 49 -0.16 6.37 -1.45
CA ARG A 49 -0.83 5.09 -1.16
C ARG A 49 -0.01 3.88 -1.60
N ARG A 50 0.65 3.94 -2.76
CA ARG A 50 1.51 2.86 -3.24
C ARG A 50 2.78 2.71 -2.41
N LEU A 51 3.38 3.81 -1.97
CA LEU A 51 4.53 3.79 -1.07
C LEU A 51 4.14 3.21 0.30
N ASP A 52 3.01 3.63 0.85
CA ASP A 52 2.48 3.13 2.11
C ASP A 52 2.18 1.63 2.03
N ALA A 53 1.56 1.18 0.93
CA ALA A 53 1.35 -0.24 0.68
C ALA A 53 2.66 -1.02 0.59
N ALA A 54 3.67 -0.51 -0.10
CA ALA A 54 4.98 -1.17 -0.20
C ALA A 54 5.68 -1.27 1.16
N VAL A 55 5.67 -0.19 1.95
CA VAL A 55 6.23 -0.19 3.31
C VAL A 55 5.48 -1.17 4.20
N LEU A 56 4.15 -1.22 4.11
CA LEU A 56 3.33 -2.14 4.89
C LEU A 56 3.60 -3.61 4.51
N ALA A 57 3.75 -3.90 3.21
CA ALA A 57 4.11 -5.24 2.74
C ALA A 57 5.47 -5.69 3.30
N LEU A 58 6.47 -4.81 3.33
CA LEU A 58 7.78 -5.09 3.93
C LEU A 58 7.66 -5.39 5.43
N ARG A 59 6.85 -4.62 6.17
CA ARG A 59 6.59 -4.88 7.60
C ARG A 59 5.88 -6.21 7.83
N MET A 60 4.90 -6.54 7.00
CA MET A 60 4.21 -7.83 7.06
C MET A 60 5.17 -8.99 6.79
N GLN A 61 6.06 -8.85 5.80
CA GLN A 61 7.11 -9.84 5.55
C GLN A 61 8.04 -10.00 6.76
N GLN A 62 8.47 -8.89 7.36
CA GLN A 62 9.30 -8.92 8.57
C GLN A 62 8.58 -9.64 9.72
N ASN A 63 7.30 -9.38 9.93
CA ASN A 63 6.51 -10.07 10.96
C ASN A 63 6.51 -11.59 10.76
N VAL A 64 6.36 -12.08 9.52
CA VAL A 64 6.43 -13.53 9.22
C VAL A 64 7.83 -14.10 9.53
N ILE A 65 8.89 -13.35 9.22
CA ILE A 65 10.27 -13.75 9.56
C ILE A 65 10.43 -13.82 11.09
N GLN A 66 9.92 -12.84 11.83
CA GLN A 66 10.00 -12.82 13.29
C GLN A 66 9.19 -13.96 13.92
N VAL A 67 8.04 -14.33 13.36
CA VAL A 67 7.29 -15.54 13.77
C VAL A 67 8.19 -16.77 13.69
N GLN A 68 8.86 -16.99 12.56
CA GLN A 68 9.78 -18.11 12.41
C GLN A 68 10.91 -18.04 13.43
N GLN A 69 11.56 -16.88 13.54
CA GLN A 69 12.73 -16.70 14.39
C GLN A 69 12.43 -17.06 15.84
N TRP A 70 11.34 -16.51 16.39
CA TRP A 70 10.98 -16.77 17.79
C TRP A 70 10.55 -18.21 18.03
N LEU A 71 9.84 -18.85 17.09
CA LEU A 71 9.50 -20.27 17.19
C LEU A 71 10.74 -21.17 17.07
N THR A 72 11.74 -20.76 16.30
CA THR A 72 13.01 -21.49 16.16
C THR A 72 13.86 -21.32 17.42
N ASP A 73 13.91 -20.11 17.97
CA ASP A 73 14.68 -19.81 19.17
C ASP A 73 14.15 -20.60 20.37
N ILE A 74 12.84 -20.57 20.63
CA ILE A 74 12.24 -21.39 21.71
C ILE A 74 12.40 -22.88 21.48
N SER A 75 12.45 -23.34 20.23
CA SER A 75 12.77 -24.75 19.92
C SER A 75 14.20 -25.11 20.32
N ALA A 76 15.16 -24.19 20.11
CA ALA A 76 16.57 -24.39 20.40
C ALA A 76 16.87 -24.27 21.90
N THR A 77 16.26 -23.29 22.58
CA THR A 77 16.43 -23.04 24.02
C THR A 77 15.57 -23.96 24.89
N ARG A 78 14.52 -24.54 24.30
CA ARG A 78 13.48 -25.34 24.97
C ARG A 78 12.79 -24.59 26.11
N GLY A 79 12.77 -23.25 26.06
CA GLY A 79 12.21 -22.43 27.15
C GLY A 79 13.01 -22.50 28.46
N GLN A 80 14.24 -23.01 28.43
CA GLN A 80 15.08 -23.16 29.63
C GLN A 80 15.74 -21.84 30.00
N ASP A 81 16.21 -21.73 31.24
CA ASP A 81 16.94 -20.57 31.76
C ASP A 81 16.21 -19.22 31.62
N GLY A 82 14.88 -19.25 31.58
CA GLY A 82 14.03 -18.06 31.43
C GLY A 82 13.82 -17.59 29.98
N LEU A 83 14.07 -18.44 28.99
CA LEU A 83 13.93 -18.16 27.55
C LEU A 83 12.60 -18.68 26.98
N ASP A 84 11.49 -18.53 27.71
CA ASP A 84 10.15 -19.07 27.39
C ASP A 84 9.23 -18.08 26.64
N ASP A 85 9.75 -16.91 26.28
CA ASP A 85 9.00 -15.83 25.64
C ASP A 85 8.77 -16.02 24.13
N GLY A 86 9.48 -16.95 23.48
CA GLY A 86 9.40 -17.13 22.02
C GLY A 86 8.00 -17.40 21.48
N TYR A 87 7.12 -18.12 22.21
CA TYR A 87 5.72 -18.28 21.77
C TYR A 87 4.94 -16.97 21.80
N LYS A 88 5.13 -16.16 22.85
CA LYS A 88 4.47 -14.88 23.02
C LYS A 88 4.93 -13.90 21.93
N LEU A 89 6.24 -13.81 21.73
CA LEU A 89 6.83 -12.92 20.73
C LEU A 89 6.47 -13.34 19.30
N ALA A 90 6.36 -14.64 19.02
CA ALA A 90 5.81 -15.13 17.76
C ALA A 90 4.34 -14.72 17.56
N GLU A 91 3.49 -14.88 18.59
CA GLU A 91 2.08 -14.46 18.53
C GLU A 91 1.95 -12.95 18.30
N GLU A 92 2.73 -12.12 18.98
CA GLU A 92 2.71 -10.66 18.79
C GLU A 92 3.01 -10.28 17.33
N ASN A 93 3.98 -10.94 16.70
CA ASN A 93 4.32 -10.71 15.30
C ASN A 93 3.23 -11.24 14.35
N TYR A 94 2.63 -12.40 14.64
CA TYR A 94 1.50 -12.91 13.89
C TYR A 94 0.28 -11.96 13.93
N GLN A 95 -0.05 -11.41 15.10
CA GLN A 95 -1.11 -10.41 15.24
C GLN A 95 -0.77 -9.09 14.53
N ALA A 96 0.49 -8.67 14.55
CA ALA A 96 0.95 -7.52 13.78
C ALA A 96 0.82 -7.77 12.26
N PHE A 97 1.07 -8.98 11.78
CA PHE A 97 0.81 -9.38 10.40
C PHE A 97 -0.68 -9.31 10.04
N LEU A 98 -1.58 -9.83 10.89
CA LEU A 98 -3.03 -9.75 10.66
C LEU A 98 -3.55 -8.30 10.64
N SER A 99 -3.00 -7.45 11.50
CA SER A 99 -3.26 -6.01 11.49
C SER A 99 -2.77 -5.38 10.18
N GLY A 100 -1.61 -5.81 9.67
CA GLY A 100 -1.07 -5.41 8.37
C GLY A 100 -1.97 -5.79 7.19
N LEU A 101 -2.55 -7.00 7.19
CA LEU A 101 -3.54 -7.40 6.18
C LEU A 101 -4.75 -6.46 6.16
N THR A 102 -5.27 -6.11 7.34
CA THR A 102 -6.38 -5.17 7.48
C THR A 102 -6.01 -3.77 6.97
N GLY A 103 -4.77 -3.33 7.20
CA GLY A 103 -4.26 -2.07 6.65
C GLY A 103 -4.13 -2.10 5.13
N MET A 104 -3.67 -3.22 4.57
CA MET A 104 -3.51 -3.40 3.12
C MET A 104 -4.86 -3.42 2.40
N ASP A 105 -5.87 -4.08 2.99
CA ASP A 105 -7.24 -4.11 2.49
C ASP A 105 -7.83 -2.69 2.35
N ARG A 106 -7.57 -1.81 3.32
CA ARG A 106 -7.98 -0.39 3.26
C ARG A 106 -7.22 0.41 2.19
N LEU A 107 -5.94 0.12 1.97
CA LEU A 107 -5.13 0.80 0.96
C LEU A 107 -5.46 0.37 -0.47
N LEU A 108 -5.91 -0.88 -0.63
CA LEU A 108 -6.18 -1.51 -1.93
C LEU A 108 -7.68 -1.74 -2.20
N THR A 109 -8.57 -1.15 -1.40
CA THR A 109 -10.02 -1.34 -1.50
C THR A 109 -10.54 -1.14 -2.93
N GLY A 110 -11.36 -2.08 -3.40
CA GLY A 110 -11.93 -2.06 -4.75
C GLY A 110 -11.05 -2.72 -5.82
N ASN A 111 -9.92 -3.31 -5.43
CA ASN A 111 -9.08 -4.12 -6.30
C ASN A 111 -9.30 -5.63 -6.02
N SER A 112 -10.18 -6.26 -6.79
CA SER A 112 -10.53 -7.68 -6.62
C SER A 112 -9.35 -8.65 -6.73
N VAL A 113 -8.30 -8.28 -7.47
CA VAL A 113 -7.06 -9.07 -7.55
C VAL A 113 -6.30 -8.98 -6.23
N ALA A 114 -6.22 -7.78 -5.63
CA ALA A 114 -5.59 -7.60 -4.33
C ALA A 114 -6.33 -8.38 -3.24
N ASP A 115 -7.66 -8.31 -3.21
CA ASP A 115 -8.48 -9.02 -2.21
C ASP A 115 -8.20 -10.53 -2.22
N ALA A 116 -8.16 -11.14 -3.42
CA ALA A 116 -7.85 -12.56 -3.58
C ALA A 116 -6.42 -12.91 -3.13
N VAL A 117 -5.46 -12.00 -3.33
CA VAL A 117 -4.06 -12.19 -2.88
C VAL A 117 -3.98 -12.09 -1.36
N LEU A 118 -4.65 -11.11 -0.74
CA LEU A 118 -4.64 -10.93 0.71
C LEU A 118 -5.28 -12.11 1.44
N LEU A 119 -6.39 -12.64 0.91
CA LEU A 119 -7.01 -13.85 1.45
C LEU A 119 -6.06 -15.05 1.43
N LYS A 120 -5.43 -15.32 0.27
CA LYS A 120 -4.45 -16.42 0.15
C LYS A 120 -3.23 -16.22 1.06
N LEU A 121 -2.78 -14.98 1.23
CA LEU A 121 -1.66 -14.67 2.10
C LEU A 121 -2.01 -14.95 3.56
N ARG A 122 -3.22 -14.58 3.99
CA ARG A 122 -3.75 -14.93 5.31
C ARG A 122 -3.76 -16.43 5.53
N GLU A 123 -4.41 -17.19 4.65
CA GLU A 123 -4.51 -18.65 4.77
C GLU A 123 -3.14 -19.33 4.90
N ARG A 124 -2.15 -18.89 4.11
CA ARG A 124 -0.79 -19.45 4.15
C ARG A 124 -0.05 -19.11 5.44
N VAL A 125 -0.15 -17.87 5.92
CA VAL A 125 0.54 -17.44 7.14
C VAL A 125 -0.12 -18.04 8.38
N ASP A 126 -1.45 -18.15 8.41
CA ASP A 126 -2.20 -18.85 9.47
C ASP A 126 -1.73 -20.32 9.57
N ALA A 127 -1.65 -21.02 8.44
CA ALA A 127 -1.15 -22.40 8.38
C ALA A 127 0.33 -22.50 8.80
N TYR A 128 1.17 -21.57 8.35
CA TYR A 128 2.59 -21.51 8.70
C TYR A 128 2.80 -21.31 10.21
N TYR A 129 2.09 -20.35 10.81
CA TYR A 129 2.15 -20.07 12.23
C TYR A 129 1.66 -21.27 13.07
N ALA A 130 0.54 -21.88 12.67
CA ALA A 130 0.00 -23.06 13.34
C ALA A 130 0.99 -24.23 13.30
N MET A 131 1.57 -24.53 12.13
CA MET A 131 2.55 -25.60 11.99
C MET A 131 3.82 -25.31 12.79
N GLY A 132 4.33 -24.07 12.73
CA GLY A 132 5.52 -23.66 13.48
C GLY A 132 5.35 -23.84 14.99
N LYS A 133 4.16 -23.54 15.53
CA LYS A 133 3.86 -23.82 16.94
C LYS A 133 3.88 -25.31 17.28
N ILE A 134 3.31 -26.16 16.44
CA ILE A 134 3.30 -27.62 16.64
C ILE A 134 4.73 -28.15 16.66
N MET A 135 5.56 -27.72 15.70
CA MET A 135 6.97 -28.10 15.63
C MET A 135 7.75 -27.63 16.84
N ALA A 136 7.60 -26.36 17.22
CA ALA A 136 8.27 -25.81 18.39
C ALA A 136 7.88 -26.56 19.68
N ALA A 137 6.60 -26.91 19.84
CA ALA A 137 6.14 -27.68 20.99
C ALA A 137 6.81 -29.07 21.03
N ALA A 138 6.88 -29.75 19.89
CA ALA A 138 7.55 -31.04 19.78
C ALA A 138 9.06 -30.96 20.12
N TYR A 139 9.74 -29.87 19.73
CA TYR A 139 11.14 -29.62 20.09
C TYR A 139 11.33 -29.34 21.58
N VAL A 140 10.45 -28.53 22.19
CA VAL A 140 10.49 -28.25 23.63
C VAL A 140 10.30 -29.56 24.42
N ASP A 141 9.28 -30.34 24.07
CA ASP A 141 8.90 -31.56 24.80
C ASP A 141 9.91 -32.70 24.63
N ALA A 142 10.27 -33.03 23.39
CA ALA A 142 11.01 -34.24 23.05
C ALA A 142 12.40 -33.99 22.45
N GLY A 143 12.83 -32.73 22.33
CA GLY A 143 14.11 -32.37 21.71
C GLY A 143 14.16 -32.71 20.22
N ALA A 144 15.37 -32.86 19.67
CA ALA A 144 15.59 -33.07 18.23
C ALA A 144 14.91 -34.33 17.65
N SER A 145 14.64 -35.35 18.49
CA SER A 145 13.96 -36.59 18.07
C SER A 145 12.42 -36.43 17.99
N GLY A 146 11.87 -35.39 18.61
CA GLY A 146 10.45 -35.02 18.50
C GLY A 146 10.16 -34.08 17.35
N GLY A 147 11.00 -33.06 17.17
CA GLY A 147 10.74 -31.95 16.25
C GLY A 147 10.97 -32.20 14.76
N ASN A 148 11.69 -33.26 14.38
CA ASN A 148 12.01 -33.62 12.99
C ASN A 148 11.01 -34.62 12.36
N ARG A 149 9.75 -34.65 12.82
CA ARG A 149 8.71 -35.57 12.31
C ARG A 149 7.67 -34.86 11.47
#